data_AF-A0A527DUX5-F1
#
_entry.id   AF-A0A527DUX5-F1
#
_cell.length_a   1.000
_cell.length_b   1.000
_cell.length_c   1.000
_cell.angle_alpha   90.00
_cell.angle_beta   90.00
_cell.angle_gamma   90.00
#
_symmetry.space_group_name_H-M   'P 1'
#
loop_
_entity.id
_entity.type
_entity.pdbx_description
1 polymer ?
#
loop_
_entity_poly.entity_id
_entity_poly.type
_entity_poly.pdbx_seq_one_letter_code
_entity_poly.pdbx_strand_id
1 'polypeptide(L)' 'NIAGAIRLARELGPGHTIVTILCDYGTRYQSKLFNPEFLREKQLPVPSWMELKSTISVPFEKVA' A
#
# COMPACT_ATOMS: atom_id res chain seq x y z
N ASN A 1 -6.73 -7.74 9.78
CA ASN A 1 -7.67 -8.76 9.27
C ASN A 1 -6.99 -9.74 8.30
N ILE A 2 -6.48 -9.27 7.16
CA ILE A 2 -5.85 -10.12 6.13
C ILE A 2 -4.71 -11.00 6.68
N ALA A 3 -3.79 -10.45 7.49
CA ALA A 3 -2.70 -11.24 8.08
C ALA A 3 -3.20 -12.42 8.95
N GLY A 4 -4.29 -12.23 9.69
CA GLY A 4 -4.94 -13.29 10.47
C GLY A 4 -5.62 -14.33 9.59
N ALA A 5 -6.30 -13.90 8.52
CA ALA A 5 -6.92 -14.81 7.55
C ALA A 5 -5.88 -15.69 6.84
N ILE A 6 -4.73 -15.11 6.46
CA ILE A 6 -3.61 -15.87 5.88
C ILE A 6 -3.08 -16.92 6.87
N ARG A 7 -2.91 -16.54 8.14
CA ARG A 7 -2.44 -17.47 9.17
C ARG A 7 -3.43 -18.61 9.40
N LEU A 8 -4.73 -18.30 9.50
CA LEU A 8 -5.79 -19.30 9.63
C LEU A 8 -5.81 -20.25 8.43
N ALA A 9 -5.69 -19.73 7.21
CA ALA A 9 -5.63 -20.56 6.00
C ALA A 9 -4.44 -21.55 6.02
N ARG A 10 -3.29 -21.12 6.57
CA ARG A 10 -2.13 -22.01 6.75
C ARG A 10 -2.37 -23.08 7.80
N GLU A 11 -3.04 -22.74 8.90
CA GLU A 11 -3.35 -23.66 9.99
C GLU A 11 -4.39 -24.72 9.58
N LEU A 12 -5.40 -24.34 8.77
CA LEU A 12 -6.43 -25.27 8.27
C LEU A 12 -5.97 -26.12 7.07
N GLY A 13 -4.97 -25.63 6.32
CA GLY A 13 -4.48 -26.28 5.12
C GLY A 13 -5.34 -26.04 3.87
N PRO A 14 -4.87 -26.52 2.69
CA PRO A 14 -5.52 -26.28 1.40
C PRO A 14 -6.96 -26.81 1.34
N GLY A 15 -7.77 -26.23 0.44
CA GLY A 15 -9.16 -26.66 0.20
C GLY A 15 -10.22 -25.91 1.01
N HIS A 16 -9.82 -25.05 1.94
CA HIS A 16 -10.73 -24.23 2.73
C HIS A 16 -10.96 -22.84 2.12
N THR A 17 -12.20 -22.34 2.22
CA THR A 17 -12.53 -20.95 1.87
C THR A 17 -12.60 -20.11 3.14
N ILE A 18 -11.74 -19.08 3.22
CA ILE A 18 -11.66 -18.19 4.38
C ILE A 18 -12.19 -16.82 3.98
N VAL A 19 -13.15 -16.31 4.76
CA VAL A 19 -13.72 -14.97 4.58
C VAL A 19 -13.18 -14.05 5.66
N THR A 20 -12.86 -12.81 5.28
CA THR A 20 -12.46 -11.76 6.22
C THR A 20 -13.02 -10.41 5.78
N ILE A 21 -12.90 -9.41 6.64
CA ILE A 21 -13.52 -8.09 6.44
C ILE A 21 -12.46 -7.09 5.94
N LEU A 22 -12.85 -6.29 4.95
CA LEU A 22 -12.18 -5.05 4.55
C LEU A 22 -12.98 -3.88 5.11
N CYS A 23 -12.47 -3.26 6.17
CA CYS A 23 -13.28 -2.44 7.06
C CYS A 23 -13.63 -1.05 6.49
N ASP A 24 -12.70 -0.41 5.76
CA ASP A 24 -12.89 0.90 5.15
C ASP A 24 -11.81 1.22 4.10
N TYR A 25 -11.83 2.45 3.59
CA TYR A 25 -10.87 2.96 2.61
C TYR A 25 -9.58 3.49 3.25
N GLY A 26 -8.44 3.20 2.63
CA GLY A 26 -7.14 3.70 3.05
C GLY A 26 -6.94 5.22 2.94
N THR A 27 -7.74 5.91 2.10
CA THR A 27 -7.66 7.37 1.90
C THR A 27 -7.87 8.16 3.19
N ARG A 28 -8.64 7.63 4.14
CA ARG A 28 -8.88 8.24 5.46
C ARG A 28 -7.60 8.36 6.30
N TYR A 29 -6.58 7.56 5.99
CA TYR A 29 -5.32 7.50 6.72
C TYR A 29 -4.13 8.05 5.92
N GLN A 30 -4.37 8.74 4.81
CA GLN A 30 -3.34 9.16 3.85
C GLN A 30 -2.18 9.93 4.51
N SER A 31 -2.47 10.83 5.46
CA SER A 31 -1.44 11.66 6.13
C SER A 31 -0.46 10.88 7.00
N LYS A 32 -0.72 9.60 7.30
CA LYS A 32 0.15 8.72 8.08
C LYS A 32 0.46 7.42 7.35
N LEU A 33 -0.54 6.60 7.06
CA LEU A 33 -0.37 5.26 6.50
C LEU A 33 0.17 5.27 5.06
N PHE A 34 -0.03 6.37 4.33
CA PHE A 34 0.50 6.58 2.98
C PHE A 34 1.38 7.83 2.90
N ASN A 35 2.07 8.15 3.99
CA ASN A 35 3.01 9.26 4.04
C ASN A 35 4.45 8.73 4.19
N PRO A 36 5.31 8.84 3.16
CA PRO A 36 6.69 8.36 3.22
C PRO A 36 7.52 8.94 4.37
N GLU A 37 7.33 10.21 4.73
CA GLU A 37 8.05 10.83 5.84
C GLU A 37 7.66 10.18 7.18
N PHE A 38 6.36 10.13 7.47
CA PHE A 38 5.84 9.50 8.68
C PHE A 38 6.25 8.03 8.80
N LEU A 39 6.22 7.26 7.70
CA LEU A 39 6.60 5.86 7.69
C LEU A 39 8.10 5.68 8.00
N ARG A 40 8.98 6.50 7.41
CA ARG A 40 10.43 6.44 7.67
C ARG A 40 10.77 6.82 9.11
N GLU A 41 10.15 7.87 9.66
CA GLU A 41 10.31 8.24 11.07
C GLU A 41 9.95 7.10 12.03
N LYS A 42 8.98 6.26 11.64
CA LYS A 42 8.54 5.08 12.40
C LYS A 42 9.25 3.78 12.02
N GLN A 43 10.24 3.83 11.13
CA GLN A 43 10.97 2.66 10.65
C GLN A 43 10.05 1.61 10.02
N LEU A 44 9.00 2.07 9.33
CA LEU A 44 8.04 1.25 8.61
C LEU A 44 8.34 1.25 7.10
N PRO A 45 7.96 0.19 6.37
CA PRO A 45 8.17 0.13 4.93
C PRO A 45 7.36 1.21 4.21
N VAL A 46 8.00 1.86 3.23
CA VAL A 46 7.36 2.82 2.33
C VAL A 46 6.86 2.09 1.08
N PRO A 47 5.60 2.30 0.64
CA PRO A 47 5.13 1.79 -0.63
C PRO A 47 5.98 2.28 -1.81
N SER A 48 6.53 1.34 -2.58
CA SER A 48 7.55 1.60 -3.60
C SER A 48 7.14 2.64 -4.65
N TRP A 49 5.86 2.63 -5.05
CA TRP A 49 5.35 3.57 -6.05
C TRP A 49 5.38 5.03 -5.61
N MET A 50 5.44 5.31 -4.30
CA MET A 50 5.55 6.68 -3.80
C MET A 50 6.98 7.24 -3.85
N GLU A 51 7.98 6.39 -4.10
CA GLU A 51 9.38 6.80 -4.26
C GLU A 51 9.82 6.81 -5.73
N LEU A 52 9.01 6.25 -6.63
CA LEU A 52 9.30 6.24 -8.06
C LEU A 52 9.28 7.65 -8.63
N LYS A 53 10.41 8.07 -9.22
CA LYS A 53 10.46 9.25 -10.08
C LYS A 53 10.07 8.84 -11.50
N SER A 54 9.16 9.60 -12.09
CA SER A 54 8.79 9.41 -13.49
C SER A 54 10.00 9.61 -14.40
N THR A 55 10.22 8.68 -15.32
CA THR A 55 11.21 8.80 -16.41
C THR A 55 10.59 9.36 -17.69
N ILE A 56 9.28 9.67 -17.66
CA ILE A 56 8.55 10.19 -18.81
C ILE A 56 8.96 11.65 -19.01
N SER A 57 9.50 11.96 -20.19
CA SER A 57 9.75 13.34 -20.61
C SER A 57 8.43 14.01 -21.01
N VAL A 58 8.14 15.17 -20.42
CA VAL A 58 6.95 15.96 -20.75
C VAL A 58 7.25 16.82 -21.98
N PRO A 59 6.48 16.72 -23.08
CA PRO A 59 6.72 17.47 -24.30
C PRO A 59 6.15 18.90 -24.20
N PHE A 60 6.85 19.77 -23.47
CA PHE A 60 6.48 21.19 -23.42
C PHE A 60 6.72 21.87 -24.77
N GLU A 61 5.74 22.66 -25.23
CA GLU A 61 5.91 23.57 -26.35
C GLU A 61 6.69 24.81 -25.90
N LYS A 62 7.63 25.29 -26.72
CA LYS A 62 8.33 26.55 -26.46
C LYS A 62 7.45 27.70 -26.94
N VAL A 63 6.91 28.49 -26.01
CA VAL A 63 6.25 29.76 -26.34
C VAL A 63 7.34 30.83 -26.46
N ALA A 64 7.37 31.52 -27.60
CA ALA A 64 8.29 32.63 -27.90
C ALA A 64 7.77 33.97 -27.40
#